data_AF-A0A382Z7R8-F1
#
_entry.id   AF-A0A382Z7R8-F1
#
_cell.length_a   1.000
_cell.length_b   1.000
_cell.length_c   1.000
_cell.angle_alpha   90.00
_cell.angle_beta   90.00
_cell.angle_gamma   90.00
#
_symmetry.space_group_name_H-M   'P 1'
#
loop_
_entity.id
_entity.type
_entity.pdbx_description
1 polymer ?
#
loop_
_entity_poly.entity_id
_entity_poly.type
_entity_poly.pdbx_seq_one_letter_code
_entity_poly.pdbx_strand_id
1 'polypeptide(L)'
;VANLAEKWVRAEEAEGREAHVLMVGKKGISRFRFRKVEVAEKRTDIEDKPSFSQAAEIADGFIESFRKGEVDRVMVAVTRYHSAVVQ
;
A
#
# COMPACT_ATOMS: atom_id res chain seq x y z
N VAL A 1 -10.34 3.06 0.96
CA VAL A 1 -9.04 2.38 0.82
C VAL A 1 -8.27 2.22 2.12
N ALA A 2 -7.81 3.27 2.79
CA ALA A 2 -6.94 3.11 3.97
C ALA A 2 -7.54 2.26 5.11
N ASN A 3 -8.85 2.36 5.36
CA ASN A 3 -9.55 1.49 6.32
C ASN A 3 -9.62 0.02 5.87
N LEU A 4 -9.75 -0.23 4.56
CA LEU A 4 -9.75 -1.58 4.00
C LEU A 4 -8.35 -2.21 4.13
N ALA A 5 -7.31 -1.45 3.76
CA ALA A 5 -5.93 -1.88 3.89
C ALA A 5 -5.58 -2.18 5.36
N GLU A 6 -5.99 -1.32 6.29
CA GLU A 6 -5.81 -1.53 7.73
C GLU A 6 -6.47 -2.84 8.20
N LYS A 7 -7.72 -3.09 7.81
CA LYS A 7 -8.41 -4.34 8.15
C LYS A 7 -7.73 -5.58 7.57
N TRP A 8 -7.24 -5.47 6.34
CA TRP A 8 -6.53 -6.56 5.68
C TRP A 8 -5.22 -6.88 6.41
N VAL A 9 -4.38 -5.87 6.69
CA VAL A 9 -3.12 -6.06 7.43
C VAL A 9 -3.36 -6.75 8.78
N ARG A 10 -4.37 -6.29 9.54
CA ARG A 10 -4.71 -6.91 10.82
C ARG A 10 -5.20 -8.35 10.70
N ALA A 11 -5.89 -8.69 9.62
CA ALA A 11 -6.33 -10.06 9.38
C ALA A 11 -5.13 -10.97 9.09
N GLU A 12 -4.18 -10.51 8.28
CA GLU A 12 -2.95 -11.26 8.01
C GLU A 12 -2.11 -11.45 9.28
N GLU A 13 -1.93 -10.38 10.08
CA GLU A 13 -1.24 -10.44 11.37
C GLU A 13 -1.92 -11.40 12.36
N ALA A 14 -3.26 -11.41 12.40
CA ALA A 14 -4.03 -12.32 13.26
C ALA A 14 -3.87 -13.79 12.84
N GLU A 15 -3.58 -14.05 11.57
CA GLU A 15 -3.24 -15.37 11.05
C GLU A 15 -1.72 -15.67 11.12
N GLY A 16 -0.95 -14.83 11.81
CA GLY A 16 0.49 -15.02 12.04
C GLY A 16 1.37 -14.70 10.82
N ARG A 17 0.84 -13.99 9.82
CA ARG A 17 1.60 -13.58 8.64
C ARG A 17 2.11 -12.15 8.79
N GLU A 18 3.33 -11.92 8.33
CA GLU A 18 3.93 -10.59 8.28
C GLU A 18 3.40 -9.79 7.08
N ALA A 19 3.12 -8.51 7.30
CA ALA A 19 2.57 -7.63 6.28
C ALA A 19 3.43 -6.37 6.14
N HIS A 20 4.23 -6.32 5.07
CA HIS A 20 5.01 -5.13 4.73
C HIS A 20 4.16 -4.10 3.97
N VAL A 21 4.03 -2.90 4.53
CA VAL A 21 3.20 -1.84 3.97
C VAL A 21 4.06 -0.70 3.42
N LEU A 22 3.97 -0.48 2.11
CA LEU A 22 4.34 0.79 1.48
C LEU A 22 3.10 1.67 1.36
N MET A 23 3.20 2.92 1.77
CA MET A 23 2.10 3.86 1.71
C MET A 23 2.43 5.12 0.91
N VAL A 24 1.58 5.40 -0.09
CA VAL A 24 1.62 6.63 -0.87
C VAL A 24 0.64 7.65 -0.28
N GLY A 25 1.15 8.84 0.06
CA GLY A 25 0.35 10.00 0.46
C GLY A 25 0.21 10.21 1.97
N LYS A 26 0.25 11.48 2.37
CA LYS A 26 0.30 11.94 3.78
C LYS A 26 -0.90 11.47 4.62
N LYS A 27 -2.10 11.46 4.05
CA LYS A 27 -3.34 11.10 4.76
C LYS A 27 -3.33 9.65 5.23
N GLY A 28 -2.91 8.72 4.36
CA GLY A 28 -2.78 7.31 4.70
C GLY A 28 -1.73 7.12 5.80
N ILE A 29 -0.53 7.68 5.60
CA ILE A 29 0.59 7.55 6.53
C ILE A 29 0.19 8.02 7.93
N SER A 30 -0.48 9.18 8.01
CA SER A 30 -0.97 9.72 9.28
C SER A 30 -1.97 8.78 9.96
N ARG A 31 -2.88 8.18 9.18
CA ARG A 31 -3.86 7.22 9.70
C ARG A 31 -3.20 5.97 10.27
N PHE A 32 -2.30 5.32 9.52
CA PHE A 32 -1.64 4.10 9.96
C PHE A 32 -0.80 4.35 11.22
N ARG A 33 -0.07 5.48 11.26
CA ARG A 33 0.62 5.94 12.47
C ARG A 33 -0.32 6.11 13.66
N PHE A 34 -1.45 6.79 13.49
CA PHE A 34 -2.43 6.98 14.56
C PHE A 34 -3.01 5.64 15.07
N ARG A 35 -3.14 4.66 14.16
CA ARG A 35 -3.66 3.32 14.45
C ARG A 35 -2.59 2.32 14.90
N LYS A 36 -1.35 2.76 15.07
CA LYS A 36 -0.19 1.92 15.43
C LYS A 36 -0.01 0.73 14.49
N VAL A 37 -0.28 0.93 13.20
CA VAL A 37 0.06 -0.03 12.15
C VAL A 37 1.39 0.39 11.56
N GLU A 38 2.33 -0.54 11.48
CA GLU A 38 3.65 -0.27 10.92
C GLU A 38 3.54 0.04 9.43
N VAL A 39 4.35 1.01 8.98
CA VAL A 39 4.47 1.38 7.58
C VAL A 39 5.95 1.33 7.26
N ALA A 40 6.37 0.25 6.60
CA ALA A 40 7.75 -0.03 6.24
C ALA A 40 8.31 1.06 5.31
N GLU A 41 7.52 1.48 4.32
CA GLU A 41 7.93 2.52 3.36
C GLU A 41 6.86 3.58 3.16
N LYS A 42 7.29 4.84 2.99
CA LYS A 42 6.41 6.00 2.87
C LYS A 42 6.83 6.83 1.66
N ARG A 43 5.90 7.06 0.74
CA ARG A 43 6.11 7.93 -0.43
C ARG A 43 5.20 9.15 -0.34
N THR A 44 5.81 10.34 -0.33
CA THR A 44 5.08 11.62 -0.33
C THR A 44 5.41 12.51 -1.53
N ASP A 45 6.25 11.99 -2.43
CA ASP A 45 6.73 12.57 -3.68
C ASP A 45 5.78 12.32 -4.87
N ILE A 46 4.75 11.49 -4.68
CA ILE A 46 3.71 11.23 -5.67
C ILE A 46 2.54 12.20 -5.41
N GLU A 47 2.43 13.20 -6.26
CA GLU A 47 1.42 14.27 -6.19
C GLU A 47 0.25 14.03 -7.16
N ASP A 48 -0.58 15.05 -7.42
CA ASP A 48 -1.84 14.94 -8.17
C ASP A 48 -1.68 14.46 -9.62
N LYS A 49 -0.46 14.52 -10.18
CA LYS A 49 -0.13 13.99 -11.50
C LYS A 49 0.94 12.89 -11.36
N PRO A 50 0.56 11.69 -10.88
CA PRO A 50 1.51 10.59 -10.74
C PRO A 50 2.05 10.22 -12.12
N SER A 51 3.38 10.03 -12.22
CA SER A 51 3.98 9.51 -13.44
C SER A 51 3.97 7.98 -13.43
N PHE A 52 3.98 7.39 -14.63
CA PHE A 52 4.19 5.93 -14.76
C PHE A 52 5.54 5.51 -14.17
N SER A 53 6.59 6.31 -14.33
CA SER A 53 7.92 5.99 -13.80
C SER A 53 7.95 5.85 -12.27
N GLN A 54 7.23 6.72 -11.54
CA GLN A 54 7.10 6.62 -10.09
C GLN A 54 6.35 5.34 -9.67
N ALA A 55 5.31 4.96 -10.41
CA ALA A 55 4.57 3.73 -10.15
C ALA A 55 5.41 2.48 -10.48
N ALA A 56 6.17 2.52 -11.58
CA ALA A 56 7.08 1.44 -11.99
C ALA A 56 8.19 1.23 -10.96
N GLU A 57 8.80 2.30 -10.45
CA GLU A 57 9.83 2.22 -9.41
C GLU A 57 9.32 1.47 -8.16
N ILE A 58 8.10 1.77 -7.71
CA ILE A 58 7.47 1.06 -6.59
C ILE A 58 7.18 -0.40 -6.94
N ALA A 59 6.62 -0.63 -8.14
CA ALA A 59 6.24 -1.97 -8.58
C ALA A 59 7.45 -2.89 -8.74
N ASP A 60 8.56 -2.39 -9.28
CA ASP A 60 9.79 -3.15 -9.50
C ASP A 60 10.36 -3.70 -8.19
N GLY A 61 10.30 -2.91 -7.11
CA GLY A 61 10.69 -3.36 -5.77
C GLY A 61 9.86 -4.57 -5.30
N PHE A 62 8.53 -4.49 -5.42
CA PHE A 62 7.65 -5.60 -5.06
C PHE A 62 7.81 -6.83 -5.96
N ILE A 63 8.00 -6.62 -7.25
CA ILE A 63 8.24 -7.70 -8.21
C ILE A 63 9.54 -8.43 -7.85
N GLU A 64 10.61 -7.71 -7.55
CA GLU A 64 11.89 -8.32 -7.17
C GLU A 64 11.79 -9.10 -5.85
N SER A 65 11.15 -8.55 -4.81
CA SER A 65 10.94 -9.28 -3.55
C SER A 65 10.10 -10.55 -3.75
N PHE A 66 9.06 -10.49 -4.59
CA PHE A 66 8.28 -11.68 -4.94
C PHE A 66 9.11 -12.71 -5.70
N ARG A 67 9.92 -12.28 -6.68
CA ARG A 67 10.79 -13.17 -7.47
C ARG A 67 11.86 -13.86 -6.61
N LYS A 68 12.34 -13.19 -5.57
CA LYS A 68 13.29 -13.75 -4.60
C LYS A 68 12.65 -14.68 -3.56
N GLY A 69 11.32 -14.74 -3.50
CA GLY A 69 10.59 -15.47 -2.48
C GLY A 69 10.62 -14.81 -1.10
N GLU A 70 10.93 -13.51 -1.03
CA GLU A 70 10.87 -12.73 0.22
C GLU A 70 9.41 -12.49 0.65
N VAL A 71 8.49 -12.45 -0.32
CA VAL A 71 7.05 -12.34 -0.10
C VAL A 71 6.28 -13.34 -0.97
N ASP A 72 5.24 -13.95 -0.41
CA ASP A 72 4.36 -14.88 -1.13
C ASP A 72 3.21 -14.19 -1.86
N ARG A 73 2.95 -12.91 -1.55
CA ARG A 73 1.81 -12.16 -2.08
C ARG A 73 2.07 -10.67 -2.10
N VAL A 74 1.69 -10.03 -3.21
CA VAL A 74 1.69 -8.57 -3.35
C VAL A 74 0.25 -8.10 -3.56
N MET A 75 -0.20 -7.16 -2.73
CA MET A 75 -1.56 -6.61 -2.78
C MET A 75 -1.51 -5.10 -3.02
N VAL A 76 -2.36 -4.60 -3.91
CA VAL A 76 -2.48 -3.16 -4.19
C VAL A 76 -3.87 -2.69 -3.78
N ALA A 77 -3.94 -1.76 -2.82
CA ALA A 77 -5.19 -1.16 -2.37
C ALA A 77 -5.33 0.26 -2.93
N VAL A 78 -6.26 0.46 -3.85
CA VAL A 78 -6.52 1.75 -4.52
C VAL A 78 -8.01 2.05 -4.60
N THR A 79 -8.36 3.33 -4.76
CA THR A 79 -9.72 3.72 -5.11
C THR A 79 -9.84 3.58 -6.61
N ARG A 80 -10.80 2.80 -7.09
CA ARG A 80 -11.06 2.65 -8.51
C ARG A 80 -12.15 3.63 -8.90
N TYR A 81 -11.81 4.61 -9.73
CA TYR A 81 -12.82 5.50 -10.30
C TYR A 81 -13.73 4.72 -11.25
N HIS A 82 -15.03 4.78 -11.01
CA HIS A 82 -16.05 4.15 -11.87
C HIS A 82 -16.87 5.18 -12.63
N SER A 83 -17.39 6.21 -11.95
CA SER A 83 -18.13 7.32 -12.58
C SER A 83 -18.15 8.55 -11.69
N ALA A 84 -18.65 9.68 -12.20
CA ALA A 84 -18.76 10.92 -11.44
C ALA A 84 -19.69 10.81 -10.21
N VAL A 85 -20.55 9.80 -10.14
CA VAL A 85 -21.51 9.58 -9.05
C VAL A 85 -21.05 8.51 -8.06
N VAL A 86 -20.10 7.64 -8.46
CA VAL A 86 -19.62 6.51 -7.65
C VAL A 86 -18.10 6.45 -7.68
N GLN A 87 -17.48 6.64 -6.51
CA GLN A 87 -16.04 6.55 -6.25
C GLN A 87 -15.69 5.32 -5.42
#